data_AF-A0A2E9ED58-F1
#
_entry.id   AF-A0A2E9ED58-F1
#
_cell.length_a   1.000
_cell.length_b   1.000
_cell.length_c   1.000
_cell.angle_alpha   90.00
_cell.angle_beta   90.00
_cell.angle_gamma   90.00
#
_symmetry.space_group_name_H-M   'P 1'
#
loop_
_entity.id
_entity.type
_entity.pdbx_description
1 polymer ?
#
loop_
_entity_poly.entity_id
_entity_poly.type
_entity_poly.pdbx_seq_one_letter_code
_entity_poly.pdbx_strand_id
1 'polypeptide(L)'
;MATPAQNKKNIQKNKRAIFEVEAKVTANRAKAYATRSLIEENRASILKNYTAAFMGNRQLANQNTDDIFRNRKAVLSNMPTKNEVEENFVQSMINEANLDFLEHRAGLNAAVLGVNEKMVKVNSLLIEINDAIMAANEGIVRFNAKEIAKNTEILNGKIKPSSATPAKNAARVKKNASRGSEVAKKANANSKKMDSIAVAMQANRKRIEKNAEKIMDRRANILKNASNISKNQERVAKYISS
;
A
#
# COMPACT_ATOMS: atom_id res chain seq x y z
N MET A 1 19.34 50.12 -26.10
CA MET A 1 18.89 48.98 -26.94
C MET A 1 19.58 47.69 -26.49
N ALA A 2 18.98 46.51 -26.70
CA ALA A 2 19.63 45.25 -26.36
C ALA A 2 20.85 44.99 -27.27
N THR A 3 22.00 44.65 -26.69
CA THR A 3 23.25 44.42 -27.44
C THR A 3 23.67 42.95 -27.45
N PRO A 4 24.45 42.50 -28.45
CA PRO A 4 25.02 41.16 -28.47
C PRO A 4 25.84 40.82 -27.22
N ALA A 5 26.65 41.77 -26.72
CA ALA A 5 27.46 41.58 -25.51
C ALA A 5 26.59 41.36 -24.26
N GLN A 6 25.52 42.14 -24.09
CA GLN A 6 24.59 41.98 -22.97
C GLN A 6 23.83 40.64 -23.05
N ASN A 7 23.42 40.24 -24.26
CA ASN A 7 22.81 38.92 -24.47
C ASN A 7 23.77 37.79 -24.12
N LYS A 8 25.05 37.86 -24.53
CA LYS A 8 26.07 36.86 -24.20
C LYS A 8 26.23 36.69 -22.69
N LYS A 9 26.33 37.80 -21.94
CA LYS A 9 26.41 37.78 -20.46
C LYS A 9 25.19 37.11 -19.83
N ASN A 10 23.99 37.45 -20.27
CA ASN A 10 22.75 36.87 -19.71
C ASN A 10 22.53 35.41 -20.13
N ILE A 11 23.01 34.99 -21.31
CA ILE A 11 23.04 33.59 -21.71
C ILE A 11 23.92 32.78 -20.75
N GLN A 12 25.09 33.30 -20.34
CA GLN A 12 25.94 32.60 -19.38
C GLN A 12 25.26 32.45 -18.01
N LYS A 13 24.55 33.50 -17.55
CA LYS A 13 23.72 33.40 -16.33
C LYS A 13 22.66 32.30 -16.46
N ASN A 14 21.96 32.24 -17.60
CA ASN A 14 20.99 31.18 -17.86
C ASN A 14 21.63 29.80 -17.87
N LYS A 15 22.81 29.62 -18.48
CA LYS A 15 23.53 28.34 -18.50
C LYS A 15 23.86 27.85 -17.09
N ARG A 16 24.38 28.74 -16.23
CA ARG A 16 24.61 28.42 -14.82
C ARG A 16 23.32 28.01 -14.11
N ALA A 17 22.26 28.80 -14.26
CA ALA A 17 20.97 28.49 -13.63
C ALA A 17 20.37 27.16 -14.13
N ILE A 18 20.51 26.85 -15.42
CA ILE A 18 20.09 25.58 -16.01
C ILE A 18 20.88 24.43 -15.39
N PHE A 19 22.20 24.52 -15.30
CA PHE A 19 23.05 23.50 -14.68
C PHE A 19 22.64 23.22 -13.22
N GLU A 20 22.42 24.26 -12.42
CA GLU A 20 21.97 24.14 -11.03
C GLU A 20 20.57 23.47 -10.93
N VAL A 21 19.67 23.78 -11.85
CA VAL A 21 18.31 23.20 -11.90
C VAL A 21 18.32 21.76 -12.40
N GLU A 22 19.14 21.44 -13.40
CA GLU A 22 19.33 20.08 -13.92
C GLU A 22 19.79 19.12 -12.82
N ALA A 23 20.75 19.54 -12.00
CA ALA A 23 21.20 18.77 -10.85
C ALA A 23 20.04 18.45 -9.89
N LYS A 24 19.19 19.44 -9.57
CA LYS A 24 18.03 19.26 -8.68
C LYS A 24 16.96 18.35 -9.28
N VAL A 25 16.63 18.53 -10.56
CA VAL A 25 15.64 17.69 -11.25
C VAL A 25 16.12 16.25 -11.34
N THR A 26 17.41 16.04 -11.61
CA THR A 26 18.02 14.71 -11.67
C THR A 26 18.04 14.05 -10.29
N ALA A 27 18.39 14.78 -9.23
CA ALA A 27 18.34 14.28 -7.86
C ALA A 27 16.91 13.86 -7.45
N ASN A 28 15.89 14.61 -7.85
CA ASN A 28 14.49 14.24 -7.62
C ASN A 28 14.12 12.90 -8.27
N ARG A 29 14.67 12.59 -9.45
CA ARG A 29 14.42 11.29 -10.11
C ARG A 29 14.93 10.14 -9.24
N ALA A 30 16.14 10.25 -8.70
CA ALA A 30 16.69 9.25 -7.79
C ALA A 30 15.85 9.09 -6.52
N LYS A 31 15.46 10.22 -5.89
CA LYS A 31 14.56 10.21 -4.71
C LYS A 31 13.21 9.58 -5.00
N ALA A 32 12.62 9.84 -6.17
CA ALA A 32 11.35 9.25 -6.57
C ALA A 32 11.44 7.72 -6.67
N TYR A 33 12.50 7.19 -7.28
CA TYR A 33 12.72 5.75 -7.37
C TYR A 33 13.00 5.11 -6.01
N ALA A 34 13.84 5.73 -5.18
CA ALA A 34 14.09 5.25 -3.81
C ALA A 34 12.80 5.20 -2.98
N THR A 35 11.98 6.25 -3.07
CA THR A 35 10.67 6.31 -2.39
C THR A 35 9.74 5.20 -2.90
N ARG A 36 9.71 4.95 -4.22
CA ARG A 36 8.93 3.86 -4.80
C ARG A 36 9.40 2.49 -4.29
N SER A 37 10.70 2.25 -4.21
CA SER A 37 11.24 1.00 -3.64
C SER A 37 10.71 0.75 -2.23
N LEU A 38 10.80 1.77 -1.36
CA LEU A 38 10.30 1.67 0.02
C LEU A 38 8.79 1.39 0.09
N ILE A 39 8.00 1.98 -0.82
CA ILE A 39 6.56 1.71 -0.92
C ILE A 39 6.31 0.24 -1.27
N GLU A 40 7.01 -0.30 -2.28
CA GLU A 40 6.82 -1.68 -2.72
C GLU A 40 7.30 -2.70 -1.68
N GLU A 41 8.42 -2.43 -1.00
CA GLU A 41 8.91 -3.26 0.11
C GLU A 41 7.93 -3.30 1.28
N ASN A 42 7.33 -2.15 1.61
CA ASN A 42 6.26 -2.07 2.61
C ASN A 42 5.04 -2.88 2.16
N ARG A 43 4.62 -2.74 0.89
CA ARG A 43 3.49 -3.50 0.32
C ARG A 43 3.72 -5.00 0.37
N ALA A 44 4.90 -5.48 -0.01
CA ALA A 44 5.26 -6.89 0.07
C ALA A 44 5.21 -7.40 1.52
N SER A 45 5.72 -6.61 2.47
CA SER A 45 5.68 -6.96 3.90
C SER A 45 4.26 -6.98 4.47
N ILE A 46 3.38 -6.07 4.01
CA ILE A 46 1.94 -6.08 4.35
C ILE A 46 1.28 -7.35 3.84
N LEU A 47 1.54 -7.74 2.58
CA LEU A 47 0.99 -8.97 2.00
C LEU A 47 1.45 -10.21 2.76
N LYS A 48 2.73 -10.28 3.13
CA LYS A 48 3.25 -11.35 4.02
C LYS A 48 2.46 -11.43 5.33
N ASN A 49 2.20 -10.28 5.97
CA ASN A 49 1.41 -10.23 7.20
C ASN A 49 -0.04 -10.67 6.98
N TYR A 50 -0.67 -10.31 5.85
CA TYR A 50 -2.02 -10.76 5.51
C TYR A 50 -2.09 -12.27 5.35
N THR A 51 -1.16 -12.86 4.59
CA THR A 51 -1.09 -14.32 4.44
C THR A 51 -0.92 -15.01 5.80
N ALA A 52 0.00 -14.51 6.64
CA ALA A 52 0.24 -15.11 7.96
C ALA A 52 -0.97 -14.99 8.92
N ALA A 53 -1.64 -13.84 8.93
CA ALA A 53 -2.78 -13.60 9.81
C ALA A 53 -4.08 -14.25 9.32
N PHE A 54 -4.42 -14.10 8.04
CA PHE A 54 -5.70 -14.53 7.49
C PHE A 54 -5.67 -15.98 6.98
N MET A 55 -4.64 -16.38 6.25
CA MET A 55 -4.58 -17.77 5.75
C MET A 55 -4.07 -18.72 6.82
N GLY A 56 -3.05 -18.33 7.58
CA GLY A 56 -2.48 -19.18 8.64
C GLY A 56 -3.30 -19.13 9.94
N ASN A 57 -3.16 -18.04 10.69
CA ASN A 57 -3.66 -17.97 12.06
C ASN A 57 -5.18 -18.13 12.14
N ARG A 58 -5.94 -17.48 11.24
CA ARG A 58 -7.40 -17.54 11.27
C ARG A 58 -7.94 -18.93 11.00
N GLN A 59 -7.35 -19.69 10.07
CA GLN A 59 -7.77 -21.07 9.81
C GLN A 59 -7.57 -21.94 11.05
N LEU A 60 -6.39 -21.87 11.67
CA LEU A 60 -6.10 -22.60 12.91
C LEU A 60 -7.02 -22.19 14.07
N ALA A 61 -7.29 -20.89 14.23
CA ALA A 61 -8.19 -20.39 15.28
C ALA A 61 -9.64 -20.83 15.07
N ASN A 62 -10.11 -20.85 13.82
CA ASN A 62 -11.44 -21.35 13.47
C ASN A 62 -11.55 -22.85 13.73
N GLN A 63 -10.54 -23.64 13.34
CA GLN A 63 -10.50 -25.07 13.62
C GLN A 63 -10.58 -25.33 15.14
N ASN A 64 -9.79 -24.60 15.94
CA ASN A 64 -9.88 -24.68 17.39
C ASN A 64 -11.29 -24.39 17.92
N THR A 65 -11.98 -23.40 17.32
CA THR A 65 -13.36 -23.08 17.70
C THR A 65 -14.28 -24.26 17.41
N ASP A 66 -14.22 -24.80 16.19
CA ASP A 66 -15.04 -25.93 15.78
C ASP A 66 -14.80 -27.16 16.67
N ASP A 67 -13.54 -27.44 17.02
CA ASP A 67 -13.18 -28.56 17.90
C ASP A 67 -13.65 -28.37 19.34
N ILE A 68 -13.62 -27.15 19.88
CA ILE A 68 -14.16 -26.84 21.21
C ILE A 68 -15.66 -27.16 21.27
N PHE A 69 -16.42 -26.70 20.27
CA PHE A 69 -17.87 -26.92 20.24
C PHE A 69 -18.22 -28.39 19.95
N ARG A 70 -17.42 -29.07 19.13
CA ARG A 70 -17.55 -30.52 18.92
C ARG A 70 -17.33 -31.29 20.22
N ASN A 71 -16.30 -30.95 20.99
CA ASN A 71 -16.04 -31.56 22.29
C ASN A 71 -17.21 -31.33 23.26
N ARG A 72 -17.68 -30.08 23.37
CA ARG A 72 -18.80 -29.73 24.24
C ARG A 72 -20.05 -30.53 23.90
N LYS A 73 -20.40 -30.61 22.61
CA LYS A 73 -21.56 -31.38 22.15
C LYS A 73 -21.39 -32.87 22.47
N ALA A 74 -20.21 -33.44 22.24
CA ALA A 74 -19.94 -34.85 22.52
C ALA A 74 -20.09 -35.18 24.02
N VAL A 75 -19.66 -34.29 24.93
CA VAL A 75 -19.89 -34.45 26.38
C VAL A 75 -21.38 -34.41 26.69
N LEU A 76 -22.09 -33.37 26.25
CA LEU A 76 -23.51 -33.20 26.55
C LEU A 76 -24.35 -34.37 26.02
N SER A 77 -24.10 -34.82 24.79
CA SER A 77 -24.85 -35.92 24.18
C SER A 77 -24.60 -37.30 24.81
N ASN A 78 -23.54 -37.47 25.61
CA ASN A 78 -23.25 -38.71 26.33
C ASN A 78 -23.44 -38.55 27.85
N MET A 79 -24.06 -37.45 28.29
CA MET A 79 -24.33 -37.23 29.70
C MET A 79 -25.49 -38.12 30.17
N PRO A 80 -25.30 -38.95 31.21
CA PRO A 80 -26.36 -39.83 31.68
C PRO A 80 -27.48 -39.02 32.34
N THR A 81 -28.72 -39.38 32.02
CA THR A 81 -29.95 -38.77 32.55
C THR A 81 -30.84 -39.84 33.15
N LYS A 82 -31.58 -39.50 34.22
CA LYS A 82 -32.44 -40.43 34.96
C LYS A 82 -33.93 -40.18 34.77
N ASN A 83 -34.29 -39.00 34.28
CA ASN A 83 -35.66 -38.54 34.14
C ASN A 83 -35.75 -37.44 33.07
N GLU A 84 -36.97 -37.12 32.67
CA GLU A 84 -37.26 -36.11 31.64
C GLU A 84 -36.74 -34.70 31.98
N VAL A 85 -36.63 -34.35 33.27
CA VAL A 85 -36.11 -33.04 33.69
C VAL A 85 -34.61 -32.96 33.37
N GLU A 86 -33.85 -34.02 33.66
CA GLU A 86 -32.42 -34.11 33.33
C GLU A 86 -32.19 -34.17 31.80
N GLU A 87 -33.04 -34.86 31.05
CA GLU A 87 -33.01 -34.87 29.58
C GLU A 87 -33.25 -33.48 28.99
N ASN A 88 -34.28 -32.78 29.46
CA ASN A 88 -34.57 -31.41 29.04
C ASN A 88 -33.43 -30.46 29.38
N PHE A 89 -32.79 -30.62 30.54
CA PHE A 89 -31.60 -29.86 30.90
C PHE A 89 -30.46 -30.08 29.89
N VAL A 90 -30.11 -31.32 29.58
CA VAL A 90 -29.06 -31.63 28.58
C VAL A 90 -29.41 -31.04 27.21
N GLN A 91 -30.65 -31.18 26.75
CA GLN A 91 -31.07 -30.61 25.46
C GLN A 91 -31.03 -29.08 25.46
N SER A 92 -31.41 -28.42 26.55
CA SER A 92 -31.27 -26.96 26.67
C SER A 92 -29.81 -26.50 26.61
N MET A 93 -28.89 -27.24 27.24
CA MET A 93 -27.44 -26.96 27.20
C MET A 93 -26.87 -27.15 25.79
N ILE A 94 -27.37 -28.13 25.02
CA ILE A 94 -26.99 -28.32 23.62
C ILE A 94 -27.47 -27.15 22.76
N ASN A 95 -28.71 -26.68 22.98
CA ASN A 95 -29.24 -25.51 22.29
C ASN A 95 -28.43 -24.25 22.60
N GLU A 96 -28.12 -24.00 23.86
CA GLU A 96 -27.25 -22.90 24.30
C GLU A 96 -25.88 -23.00 23.62
N ALA A 97 -25.24 -24.16 23.63
CA ALA A 97 -23.95 -24.37 22.96
C ALA A 97 -23.99 -24.13 21.44
N ASN A 98 -25.09 -24.48 20.78
CA ASN A 98 -25.27 -24.19 19.35
C ASN A 98 -25.45 -22.68 19.11
N LEU A 99 -26.21 -21.99 19.97
CA LEU A 99 -26.39 -20.54 19.87
C LEU A 99 -25.08 -19.79 20.10
N ASP A 100 -24.31 -20.13 21.15
CA ASP A 100 -22.96 -19.60 21.39
C ASP A 100 -22.08 -19.69 20.14
N PHE A 101 -22.08 -20.85 19.47
CA PHE A 101 -21.31 -21.07 18.26
C PHE A 101 -21.80 -20.18 17.11
N LEU A 102 -23.11 -20.14 16.87
CA LEU A 102 -23.70 -19.34 15.80
C LEU A 102 -23.50 -17.85 16.01
N GLU A 103 -23.63 -17.34 17.24
CA GLU A 103 -23.34 -15.96 17.60
C GLU A 103 -21.87 -15.61 17.34
N HIS A 104 -20.95 -16.48 17.75
CA HIS A 104 -19.53 -16.30 17.46
C HIS A 104 -19.25 -16.25 15.95
N ARG A 105 -19.85 -17.18 15.18
CA ARG A 105 -19.73 -17.23 13.71
C ARG A 105 -20.31 -15.99 13.04
N ALA A 106 -21.46 -15.50 13.50
CA ALA A 106 -22.07 -14.28 13.01
C ALA A 106 -21.16 -13.06 13.24
N GLY A 107 -20.58 -12.94 14.44
CA GLY A 107 -19.60 -11.90 14.76
C GLY A 107 -18.35 -11.97 13.88
N LEU A 108 -17.83 -13.17 13.62
CA LEU A 108 -16.70 -13.37 12.71
C LEU A 108 -17.01 -12.98 11.26
N ASN A 109 -18.23 -13.25 10.79
CA ASN A 109 -18.68 -12.87 9.45
C ASN A 109 -18.79 -11.34 9.32
N ALA A 110 -19.35 -10.66 10.31
CA ALA A 110 -19.39 -9.20 10.34
C ALA A 110 -17.98 -8.59 10.31
N ALA A 111 -17.03 -9.18 11.06
CA ALA A 111 -15.64 -8.75 11.02
C ALA A 111 -14.97 -8.96 9.64
N VAL A 112 -15.29 -10.05 8.93
CA VAL A 112 -14.82 -10.27 7.54
C VAL A 112 -15.39 -9.23 6.61
N LEU A 113 -16.68 -8.94 6.71
CA LEU A 113 -17.34 -7.96 5.87
C LEU A 113 -16.65 -6.59 5.99
N GLY A 114 -16.38 -6.13 7.22
CA GLY A 114 -15.66 -4.88 7.46
C GLY A 114 -14.21 -4.87 6.93
N VAL A 115 -13.57 -6.03 6.78
CA VAL A 115 -12.27 -6.14 6.09
C VAL A 115 -12.45 -6.07 4.57
N ASN A 116 -13.43 -6.77 4.02
CA ASN A 116 -13.72 -6.78 2.59
C ASN A 116 -14.06 -5.39 2.07
N GLU A 117 -14.85 -4.60 2.81
CA GLU A 117 -15.14 -3.20 2.46
C GLU A 117 -13.86 -2.35 2.34
N LYS A 118 -12.88 -2.57 3.22
CA LYS A 118 -11.58 -1.88 3.14
C LYS A 118 -10.78 -2.37 1.93
N MET A 119 -10.82 -3.66 1.61
CA MET A 119 -10.14 -4.20 0.43
C MET A 119 -10.71 -3.66 -0.87
N VAL A 120 -12.04 -3.50 -0.96
CA VAL A 120 -12.68 -2.85 -2.11
C VAL A 120 -12.16 -1.42 -2.29
N LYS A 121 -12.08 -0.63 -1.21
CA LYS A 121 -11.51 0.73 -1.25
C LYS A 121 -10.04 0.74 -1.69
N VAL A 122 -9.24 -0.22 -1.23
CA VAL A 122 -7.84 -0.37 -1.68
C VAL A 122 -7.79 -0.67 -3.18
N ASN A 123 -8.65 -1.54 -3.70
CA ASN A 123 -8.69 -1.85 -5.13
C ASN A 123 -9.06 -0.63 -5.98
N SER A 124 -10.03 0.18 -5.54
CA SER A 124 -10.36 1.45 -6.20
C SER A 124 -9.15 2.38 -6.28
N LEU A 125 -8.41 2.55 -5.17
CA LEU A 125 -7.20 3.38 -5.16
C LEU A 125 -6.10 2.82 -6.08
N LEU A 126 -5.98 1.50 -6.21
CA LEU A 126 -5.02 0.90 -7.14
C LEU A 126 -5.38 1.15 -8.61
N ILE A 127 -6.67 1.16 -8.94
CA ILE A 127 -7.17 1.53 -10.28
C ILE A 127 -6.87 3.01 -10.54
N GLU A 128 -7.19 3.91 -9.61
CA GLU A 128 -6.88 5.34 -9.74
C GLU A 128 -5.38 5.60 -9.94
N ILE A 129 -4.51 4.87 -9.22
CA ILE A 129 -3.06 4.94 -9.40
C ILE A 129 -2.67 4.53 -10.83
N ASN A 130 -3.27 3.47 -11.37
CA ASN A 130 -3.01 3.02 -12.74
C ASN A 130 -3.43 4.08 -13.76
N ASP A 131 -4.61 4.67 -13.61
CA ASP A 131 -5.11 5.71 -14.50
C ASP A 131 -4.19 6.95 -14.48
N ALA A 132 -3.72 7.35 -13.30
CA ALA A 132 -2.76 8.45 -13.17
C ALA A 132 -1.42 8.16 -13.88
N ILE A 133 -0.93 6.92 -13.80
CA ILE A 133 0.29 6.48 -14.52
C ILE A 133 0.06 6.54 -16.03
N MET A 134 -1.08 6.04 -16.52
CA MET A 134 -1.42 6.06 -17.93
C MET A 134 -1.53 7.49 -18.47
N ALA A 135 -2.19 8.38 -17.75
CA ALA A 135 -2.27 9.80 -18.09
C ALA A 135 -0.88 10.47 -18.15
N ALA A 136 0.01 10.15 -17.19
CA ALA A 136 1.38 10.65 -17.19
C ALA A 136 2.18 10.14 -18.40
N ASN A 137 2.04 8.85 -18.75
CA ASN A 137 2.70 8.24 -19.91
C ASN A 137 2.23 8.88 -21.22
N GLU A 138 0.93 9.13 -21.37
CA GLU A 138 0.40 9.84 -22.53
C GLU A 138 0.94 11.27 -22.63
N GLY A 139 1.10 11.94 -21.48
CA GLY A 139 1.82 13.22 -21.39
C GLY A 139 3.25 13.16 -21.94
N ILE A 140 4.00 12.10 -21.61
CA ILE A 140 5.35 11.86 -22.13
C ILE A 140 5.32 11.68 -23.66
N VAL A 141 4.41 10.84 -24.18
CA VAL A 141 4.29 10.61 -25.62
C VAL A 141 3.98 11.92 -26.37
N ARG A 142 3.02 12.71 -25.87
CA ARG A 142 2.69 14.02 -26.46
C ARG A 142 3.86 14.99 -26.43
N PHE A 143 4.59 15.06 -25.31
CA PHE A 143 5.78 15.89 -25.19
C PHE A 143 6.85 15.46 -26.22
N ASN A 144 7.15 14.17 -26.29
CA ASN A 144 8.14 13.63 -27.23
C ASN A 144 7.73 13.92 -28.69
N ALA A 145 6.47 13.70 -29.07
CA ALA A 145 5.99 13.98 -30.42
C ALA A 145 6.17 15.45 -30.79
N LYS A 146 5.84 16.37 -29.87
CA LYS A 146 6.04 17.81 -30.07
C LYS A 146 7.51 18.17 -30.26
N GLU A 147 8.41 17.65 -29.42
CA GLU A 147 9.84 17.97 -29.52
C GLU A 147 10.48 17.33 -30.76
N ILE A 148 10.03 16.13 -31.18
CA ILE A 148 10.42 15.53 -32.47
C ILE A 148 10.02 16.43 -33.63
N ALA A 149 8.75 16.85 -33.68
CA ALA A 149 8.27 17.77 -34.72
C ALA A 149 9.09 19.06 -34.73
N LYS A 150 9.41 19.60 -33.54
CA LYS A 150 10.23 20.81 -33.43
C LYS A 150 11.64 20.60 -33.95
N ASN A 151 12.26 19.46 -33.65
CA ASN A 151 13.56 19.08 -34.17
C ASN A 151 13.53 18.93 -35.69
N THR A 152 12.50 18.32 -36.26
CA THR A 152 12.30 18.23 -37.72
C THR A 152 12.21 19.62 -38.37
N GLU A 153 11.50 20.57 -37.77
CA GLU A 153 11.48 21.96 -38.28
C GLU A 153 12.86 22.60 -38.30
N ILE A 154 13.67 22.34 -37.28
CA ILE A 154 15.05 22.85 -37.17
C ILE A 154 15.92 22.22 -38.25
N LEU A 155 15.87 20.89 -38.40
CA LEU A 155 16.63 20.15 -39.41
C LEU A 155 16.27 20.56 -40.83
N ASN A 156 14.99 20.83 -41.10
CA ASN A 156 14.52 21.29 -42.41
C ASN A 156 14.79 22.79 -42.66
N GLY A 157 15.54 23.46 -41.78
CA GLY A 157 15.95 24.85 -41.99
C GLY A 157 14.82 25.88 -41.86
N LYS A 158 13.67 25.53 -41.28
CA LYS A 158 12.60 26.51 -40.98
C LYS A 158 13.05 27.57 -39.97
N ILE A 159 14.05 27.27 -39.14
CA ILE A 159 14.65 28.20 -38.17
C ILE A 159 16.08 28.50 -38.60
N LYS A 160 16.35 29.74 -39.04
CA LYS A 160 17.67 30.16 -39.55
C LYS A 160 18.35 31.16 -38.61
N PRO A 161 19.62 30.94 -38.21
CA PRO A 161 20.38 31.89 -37.40
C PRO A 161 20.47 33.29 -38.03
N SER A 162 20.50 33.39 -39.36
CA SER A 162 20.54 34.66 -40.10
C SER A 162 19.33 35.57 -39.84
N SER A 163 18.21 35.05 -39.34
CA SER A 163 17.02 35.83 -38.96
C SER A 163 17.05 36.39 -37.52
N ALA A 164 18.12 36.12 -36.77
CA ALA A 164 18.24 36.51 -35.37
C ALA A 164 18.50 38.01 -35.23
N THR A 165 17.88 38.64 -34.22
CA THR A 165 18.15 40.03 -33.86
C THR A 165 18.50 40.13 -32.36
N PRO A 166 19.27 41.15 -31.94
CA PRO A 166 19.57 41.37 -30.53
C PRO A 166 18.31 41.46 -29.64
N ALA A 167 17.24 42.08 -30.13
CA ALA A 167 15.96 42.20 -29.43
C ALA A 167 15.25 40.84 -29.25
N LYS A 168 15.12 40.04 -30.33
CA LYS A 168 14.50 38.70 -30.27
C LYS A 168 15.29 37.76 -29.33
N ASN A 169 16.61 37.85 -29.37
CA ASN A 169 17.48 37.07 -28.47
C ASN A 169 17.31 37.52 -27.01
N ALA A 170 17.28 38.82 -26.73
CA ALA A 170 17.06 39.34 -25.38
C ALA A 170 15.71 38.86 -24.80
N ALA A 171 14.64 38.89 -25.61
CA ALA A 171 13.33 38.38 -25.21
C ALA A 171 13.36 36.88 -24.87
N ARG A 172 14.02 36.06 -25.72
CA ARG A 172 14.18 34.62 -25.47
C ARG A 172 15.01 34.35 -24.22
N VAL A 173 16.09 35.11 -24.00
CA VAL A 173 16.96 35.00 -22.81
C VAL A 173 16.18 35.32 -21.54
N LYS A 174 15.38 36.40 -21.53
CA LYS A 174 14.50 36.75 -20.40
C LYS A 174 13.46 35.65 -20.14
N LYS A 175 12.83 35.11 -21.19
CA LYS A 175 11.87 34.00 -21.07
C LYS A 175 12.53 32.76 -20.49
N ASN A 176 13.74 32.41 -20.92
CA ASN A 176 14.47 31.26 -20.40
C ASN A 176 14.87 31.43 -18.93
N ALA A 177 15.27 32.63 -18.51
CA ALA A 177 15.56 32.93 -17.10
C ALA A 177 14.33 32.70 -16.20
N SER A 178 13.18 33.25 -16.61
CA SER A 178 11.90 33.05 -15.90
C SER A 178 11.50 31.57 -15.85
N ARG A 179 11.58 30.85 -16.97
CA ARG A 179 11.30 29.40 -17.01
C ARG A 179 12.24 28.60 -16.10
N GLY A 180 13.53 28.91 -16.10
CA GLY A 180 14.51 28.26 -15.23
C GLY A 180 14.15 28.41 -13.75
N SER A 181 13.74 29.61 -13.33
CA SER A 181 13.28 29.86 -11.96
C SER A 181 12.03 29.02 -11.61
N GLU A 182 11.06 28.95 -12.51
CA GLU A 182 9.85 28.14 -12.30
C GLU A 182 10.14 26.63 -12.22
N VAL A 183 11.05 26.12 -13.05
CA VAL A 183 11.50 24.73 -12.95
C VAL A 183 12.23 24.49 -11.63
N ALA A 184 13.06 25.43 -11.16
CA ALA A 184 13.72 25.34 -9.86
C ALA A 184 12.72 25.26 -8.70
N LYS A 185 11.67 26.11 -8.71
CA LYS A 185 10.60 26.09 -7.71
C LYS A 185 9.90 24.73 -7.68
N LYS A 186 9.52 24.20 -8.84
CA LYS A 186 8.91 22.88 -8.96
C LYS A 186 9.84 21.77 -8.46
N ALA A 187 11.12 21.81 -8.83
CA ALA A 187 12.10 20.83 -8.36
C ALA A 187 12.24 20.84 -6.84
N ASN A 188 12.34 22.02 -6.21
CA ASN A 188 12.42 22.13 -4.75
C ASN A 188 11.13 21.62 -4.07
N ALA A 189 9.95 21.98 -4.59
CA ALA A 189 8.67 21.52 -4.05
C ALA A 189 8.54 19.99 -4.13
N ASN A 190 8.92 19.40 -5.27
CA ASN A 190 8.92 17.95 -5.46
C ASN A 190 9.87 17.25 -4.49
N SER A 191 11.10 17.77 -4.29
CA SER A 191 12.03 17.20 -3.31
C SER A 191 11.41 17.16 -1.91
N LYS A 192 10.85 18.29 -1.45
CA LYS A 192 10.23 18.36 -0.11
C LYS A 192 9.10 17.34 0.04
N LYS A 193 8.26 17.18 -0.98
CA LYS A 193 7.19 16.19 -0.98
C LYS A 193 7.74 14.76 -0.92
N MET A 194 8.80 14.45 -1.66
CA MET A 194 9.47 13.15 -1.59
C MET A 194 10.04 12.86 -0.20
N ASP A 195 10.66 13.86 0.43
CA ASP A 195 11.21 13.73 1.78
C ASP A 195 10.08 13.42 2.80
N SER A 196 8.93 14.11 2.70
CA SER A 196 7.75 13.81 3.54
C SER A 196 7.19 12.41 3.31
N ILE A 197 7.12 11.94 2.05
CA ILE A 197 6.65 10.59 1.74
C ILE A 197 7.61 9.55 2.32
N ALA A 198 8.93 9.76 2.21
CA ALA A 198 9.92 8.84 2.77
C ALA A 198 9.76 8.68 4.29
N VAL A 199 9.55 9.78 5.02
CA VAL A 199 9.27 9.74 6.48
C VAL A 199 8.01 8.93 6.79
N ALA A 200 6.92 9.17 6.05
CA ALA A 200 5.68 8.41 6.22
C ALA A 200 5.89 6.90 5.95
N MET A 201 6.70 6.56 4.94
CA MET A 201 6.98 5.15 4.62
C MET A 201 7.82 4.45 5.70
N GLN A 202 8.77 5.15 6.32
CA GLN A 202 9.51 4.60 7.45
C GLN A 202 8.63 4.39 8.68
N ALA A 203 7.71 5.33 8.97
CA ALA A 203 6.74 5.16 10.03
C ALA A 203 5.81 3.95 9.77
N ASN A 204 5.36 3.78 8.52
CA ASN A 204 4.60 2.61 8.12
C ASN A 204 5.39 1.32 8.27
N ARG A 205 6.68 1.30 7.89
CA ARG A 205 7.55 0.13 8.02
C ARG A 205 7.61 -0.38 9.46
N LYS A 206 7.85 0.53 10.43
CA LYS A 206 7.87 0.18 11.86
C LYS A 206 6.54 -0.43 12.33
N ARG A 207 5.41 0.08 11.84
CA ARG A 207 4.08 -0.46 12.16
C ARG A 207 3.86 -1.84 11.56
N ILE A 208 4.36 -2.08 10.34
CA ILE A 208 4.26 -3.37 9.65
C ILE A 208 5.07 -4.43 10.39
N GLU A 209 6.29 -4.10 10.82
CA GLU A 209 7.17 -4.99 11.60
C GLU A 209 6.55 -5.35 12.95
N LYS A 210 6.08 -4.36 13.71
CA LYS A 210 5.37 -4.60 14.97
C LYS A 210 4.11 -5.45 14.79
N ASN A 211 3.42 -5.33 13.64
CA ASN A 211 2.28 -6.18 13.34
C ASN A 211 2.72 -7.63 13.06
N ALA A 212 3.84 -7.82 12.37
CA ALA A 212 4.39 -9.15 12.10
C ALA A 212 4.72 -9.90 13.40
N GLU A 213 5.35 -9.23 14.38
CA GLU A 213 5.63 -9.77 15.72
C GLU A 213 4.33 -10.24 16.40
N LYS A 214 3.33 -9.36 16.48
CA LYS A 214 2.02 -9.68 17.08
C LYS A 214 1.33 -10.86 16.40
N ILE A 215 1.49 -11.02 15.08
CA ILE A 215 0.93 -12.15 14.35
C ILE A 215 1.59 -13.46 14.79
N MET A 216 2.91 -13.45 15.03
CA MET A 216 3.63 -14.63 15.52
C MET A 216 3.26 -14.97 16.96
N ASP A 217 3.15 -13.98 17.85
CA ASP A 217 2.72 -14.19 19.24
C ASP A 217 1.31 -14.80 19.29
N ARG A 218 0.40 -14.28 18.46
CA ARG A 218 -0.96 -14.83 18.34
C ARG A 218 -0.95 -16.26 17.81
N ARG A 219 -0.04 -16.58 16.88
CA ARG A 219 0.11 -17.95 16.38
C ARG A 219 0.53 -18.91 17.49
N ALA A 220 1.49 -18.53 18.32
CA ALA A 220 1.91 -19.33 19.47
C ALA A 220 0.73 -19.62 20.42
N ASN A 221 -0.09 -18.60 20.72
CA ASN A 221 -1.28 -18.77 21.55
C ASN A 221 -2.33 -19.69 20.91
N ILE A 222 -2.54 -19.59 19.59
CA ILE A 222 -3.47 -20.47 18.86
C ILE A 222 -3.00 -21.92 18.92
N LEU A 223 -1.70 -22.18 18.77
CA LEU A 223 -1.13 -23.52 18.87
C LEU A 223 -1.22 -24.08 20.30
N LYS A 224 -1.03 -23.22 21.31
CA LYS A 224 -1.25 -23.60 22.71
C LYS A 224 -2.71 -24.01 22.95
N ASN A 225 -3.66 -23.26 22.40
CA ASN A 225 -5.08 -23.62 22.47
C ASN A 225 -5.34 -24.96 21.78
N ALA A 226 -4.78 -25.21 20.60
CA ALA A 226 -4.92 -26.48 19.89
C ALA A 226 -4.44 -27.67 20.75
N SER A 227 -3.29 -27.53 21.42
CA SER A 227 -2.78 -28.57 22.34
C SER A 227 -3.72 -28.82 23.52
N ASN A 228 -4.28 -27.75 24.11
CA ASN A 228 -5.24 -27.89 25.21
C ASN A 228 -6.55 -28.55 24.76
N ILE A 229 -7.01 -28.25 23.54
CA ILE A 229 -8.21 -28.85 22.95
C ILE A 229 -7.99 -30.33 22.69
N SER A 230 -6.81 -30.72 22.20
CA SER A 230 -6.45 -32.14 22.01
C SER A 230 -6.45 -32.92 23.34
N LYS A 231 -5.88 -32.35 24.42
CA LYS A 231 -5.99 -32.96 25.77
C LYS A 231 -7.44 -33.04 26.25
N ASN A 232 -8.26 -32.05 25.92
CA ASN A 232 -9.68 -32.09 26.24
C ASN A 232 -10.38 -33.20 25.44
N GLN A 233 -10.07 -33.39 24.15
CA GLN A 233 -10.59 -34.48 23.33
C GLN A 233 -10.29 -35.85 23.95
N GLU A 234 -9.09 -36.10 24.46
CA GLU A 234 -8.75 -37.35 25.14
C GLU A 234 -9.63 -37.61 26.37
N ARG A 235 -9.92 -36.55 27.15
CA ARG A 235 -10.81 -36.64 28.32
C ARG A 235 -12.25 -36.90 27.90
N VAL A 236 -12.70 -36.25 26.84
CA VAL A 236 -14.04 -36.45 26.27
C VAL A 236 -14.20 -37.87 25.75
N ALA A 237 -13.20 -38.41 25.05
CA ALA A 237 -13.21 -39.78 24.55
C ALA A 237 -13.34 -40.79 25.70
N LYS A 238 -12.57 -40.61 26.78
CA LYS A 238 -12.69 -41.44 27.98
C LYS A 238 -14.07 -41.35 28.62
N TYR A 239 -14.63 -40.14 28.72
CA TYR A 239 -15.97 -39.91 29.25
C TYR A 239 -17.05 -40.65 28.45
N ILE A 240 -16.95 -40.65 27.12
CA ILE A 240 -17.90 -41.35 26.23
C ILE A 240 -17.81 -42.87 26.38
N SER A 241 -16.62 -43.41 26.65
CA SER A 241 -16.41 -44.86 26.82
C SER A 241 -16.59 -45.35 28.26
N SER A 242 -16.96 -44.48 29.19
CA SER A 242 -17.17 -44.81 30.61
C SER A 242 -18.63 -45.20 30.85
#